data_AF-A0A966ESK9-F1
#
_entry.id   AF-A0A966ESK9-F1
#
_cell.length_a   1.000
_cell.length_b   1.000
_cell.length_c   1.000
_cell.angle_alpha   90.00
_cell.angle_beta   90.00
_cell.angle_gamma   90.00
#
_symmetry.space_group_name_H-M   'P 1'
#
loop_
_entity.id
_entity.type
_entity.pdbx_description
1 polymer ?
#
loop_
_entity_poly.entity_id
_entity_poly.type
_entity_poly.pdbx_seq_one_letter_code
_entity_poly.pdbx_strand_id
1 'polypeptide(L)'
;MDTTQNKTEFVEQLRTHVGASGTPRVARDPVNEPTIRNWCDAMSEANPYFTAPAAAAEGPHGGVVAPAAMLNVWTMAGLHLGGPPPRDPNEPRVGVYQRLDAAGFSSVVATNSDLYFDRCLRPGDLLTDTTRLLDVSEEKTTRLGTGHFVTTEASYIDQLGRPVGSMRFRILKYTKPAPAEGSDAADESSADERKPRPRPRFNQDQAWFWEGLQARELRIQRFTDDGSLVHPPANANPKTQHLEYDWVVASGKATLYSFTVAHYPQVPSFDYPHVVGLVELEEGVRIVSPIVGCMPDQLEIGMPLELSFVDTHEDVTLHQFHPAAPPRCEKSLSAADVSTGDRLPLCAISLTPSLIVSTAIATRDFQEVHHDKAEAQRRGSPDIFMNILTTNGVVARWIGDWAGDDVVFRNIKISLGAPNYPGDIMTMSGAVSEIADDGTLTVGFVGRNSVGAHVTGTADIALPGSRAHADMLAAGERA
;
A
#
# COMPACT_ATOMS: atom_id res chain seq x y z
N MET A 1 18.78 -37.64 -21.98
CA MET A 1 19.74 -36.77 -21.26
C MET A 1 18.95 -36.05 -20.19
N ASP A 2 19.39 -36.13 -18.94
CA ASP A 2 18.59 -35.84 -17.76
C ASP A 2 18.16 -34.37 -17.70
N THR A 3 16.85 -34.13 -17.68
CA THR A 3 16.24 -32.80 -17.58
C THR A 3 16.71 -32.03 -16.35
N THR A 4 17.10 -32.73 -15.29
CA THR A 4 17.59 -32.14 -14.04
C THR A 4 18.99 -31.53 -14.23
N GLN A 5 19.86 -32.23 -14.95
CA GLN A 5 21.23 -31.78 -15.22
C GLN A 5 21.24 -30.52 -16.10
N ASN A 6 20.34 -30.46 -17.09
CA ASN A 6 20.17 -29.29 -17.96
C ASN A 6 19.64 -28.06 -17.19
N LYS A 7 18.74 -28.27 -16.21
CA LYS A 7 18.27 -27.18 -15.33
C LYS A 7 19.38 -26.63 -14.43
N THR A 8 20.21 -27.51 -13.85
CA THR A 8 21.35 -27.10 -13.02
C THR A 8 22.37 -26.31 -13.84
N GLU A 9 22.75 -26.82 -15.01
CA GLU A 9 23.68 -26.13 -15.93
C GLU A 9 23.14 -24.75 -16.36
N PHE A 10 21.83 -24.64 -16.62
CA PHE A 10 21.21 -23.37 -16.96
C PHE A 10 21.33 -22.32 -15.83
N VAL A 11 21.04 -22.70 -14.59
CA VAL A 11 21.16 -21.78 -13.44
C VAL A 11 22.62 -21.41 -13.19
N GLU A 12 23.55 -22.36 -13.33
CA GLU A 12 24.99 -22.07 -13.22
C GLU A 12 25.44 -21.03 -14.25
N GLN A 13 24.96 -21.11 -15.49
CA GLN A 13 25.22 -20.10 -16.52
C GLN A 13 24.65 -18.72 -16.18
N LEU A 14 23.46 -18.65 -15.57
CA LEU A 14 22.92 -17.37 -15.10
C LEU A 14 23.79 -16.80 -13.98
N ARG A 15 24.22 -17.67 -13.06
CA ARG A 15 25.03 -17.31 -11.87
C ARG A 15 26.45 -16.87 -12.21
N THR A 16 26.99 -17.13 -13.40
CA THR A 16 28.31 -16.58 -13.80
C THR A 16 28.33 -15.05 -13.83
N HIS A 17 27.17 -14.40 -13.87
CA HIS A 17 27.03 -12.94 -13.85
C HIS A 17 26.86 -12.38 -12.43
N VAL A 18 26.70 -13.24 -11.41
CA VAL A 18 26.53 -12.81 -10.01
C VAL A 18 27.81 -12.12 -9.53
N GLY A 19 27.63 -10.99 -8.84
CA GLY A 19 28.72 -10.11 -8.41
C GLY A 19 29.12 -9.06 -9.44
N ALA A 20 28.73 -9.20 -10.71
CA ALA A 20 28.99 -8.17 -11.71
C ALA A 20 28.15 -6.91 -11.45
N SER A 21 28.75 -5.76 -11.75
CA SER A 21 28.14 -4.43 -11.67
C SER A 21 27.96 -3.84 -13.06
N GLY A 22 26.84 -3.15 -13.28
CA GLY A 22 26.60 -2.38 -14.49
C GLY A 22 27.38 -1.08 -14.51
N THR A 23 27.29 -0.38 -15.65
CA THR A 23 27.84 0.97 -15.80
C THR A 23 27.14 1.94 -14.85
N PRO A 24 27.86 2.83 -14.15
CA PRO A 24 27.26 3.89 -13.36
C PRO A 24 26.36 4.79 -14.22
N ARG A 25 25.15 5.09 -13.73
CA ARG A 25 24.19 5.98 -14.41
C ARG A 25 23.92 7.20 -13.55
N VAL A 26 24.17 8.37 -14.11
CA VAL A 26 23.83 9.64 -13.47
C VAL A 26 22.33 9.89 -13.65
N ALA A 27 21.67 10.29 -12.56
CA ALA A 27 20.30 10.74 -12.57
C ALA A 27 20.10 11.86 -13.59
N ARG A 28 18.93 11.91 -14.21
CA ARG A 28 18.61 12.91 -15.24
C ARG A 28 18.66 14.33 -14.68
N ASP A 29 18.12 14.50 -13.49
CA ASP A 29 17.94 15.78 -12.82
C ASP A 29 18.49 15.66 -11.39
N PRO A 30 19.06 16.74 -10.82
CA PRO A 30 19.31 16.78 -9.39
C PRO A 30 17.99 16.67 -8.63
N VAL A 31 18.06 16.22 -7.38
CA VAL A 31 16.97 16.28 -6.42
C VAL A 31 16.41 17.71 -6.43
N ASN A 32 15.11 17.84 -6.61
CA ASN A 32 14.47 19.14 -6.78
C ASN A 32 13.07 19.19 -6.15
N GLU A 33 12.71 20.36 -5.64
CA GLU A 33 11.44 20.56 -4.93
C GLU A 33 10.19 20.29 -5.77
N PRO A 34 10.09 20.64 -7.07
CA PRO A 34 8.90 20.30 -7.86
C PRO A 34 8.62 18.80 -7.90
N THR A 35 9.65 17.98 -8.06
CA THR A 35 9.50 16.51 -8.06
C THR A 35 9.12 16.00 -6.66
N ILE A 36 9.68 16.57 -5.60
CA ILE A 36 9.30 16.25 -4.22
C ILE A 36 7.82 16.58 -3.98
N ARG A 37 7.37 17.78 -4.33
CA ARG A 37 5.96 18.21 -4.17
C ARG A 37 4.99 17.32 -4.93
N ASN A 38 5.28 17.03 -6.21
CA ASN A 38 4.43 16.14 -7.00
C ASN A 38 4.33 14.73 -6.39
N TRP A 39 5.42 14.24 -5.79
CA TRP A 39 5.40 12.97 -5.07
C TRP A 39 4.58 13.05 -3.79
N CYS A 40 4.74 14.11 -3.01
CA CYS A 40 3.96 14.34 -1.80
C CYS A 40 2.46 14.45 -2.09
N ASP A 41 2.07 15.20 -3.13
CA ASP A 41 0.67 15.34 -3.54
C ASP A 41 0.05 13.98 -3.91
N ALA A 42 0.75 13.18 -4.72
CA ALA A 42 0.28 11.85 -5.12
C ALA A 42 0.18 10.87 -3.94
N MET A 43 1.15 10.91 -3.02
CA MET A 43 1.17 10.07 -1.83
C MET A 43 0.29 10.60 -0.70
N SER A 44 -0.28 11.81 -0.83
CA SER A 44 -0.91 12.53 0.28
C SER A 44 0.01 12.64 1.51
N GLU A 45 1.30 12.86 1.27
CA GLU A 45 2.32 13.05 2.30
C GLU A 45 2.36 14.52 2.72
N ALA A 46 2.22 14.77 4.02
CA ALA A 46 1.97 16.10 4.58
C ALA A 46 3.10 16.61 5.49
N ASN A 47 4.19 15.86 5.68
CA ASN A 47 5.33 16.33 6.47
C ASN A 47 5.88 17.65 5.89
N PRO A 48 5.88 18.75 6.67
CA PRO A 48 6.23 20.08 6.20
C PRO A 48 7.71 20.20 5.80
N TYR A 49 8.58 19.31 6.28
CA TYR A 49 10.01 19.32 5.92
C TYR A 49 10.27 18.98 4.46
N PHE A 50 9.27 18.41 3.76
CA PHE A 50 9.39 18.06 2.35
C PHE A 50 8.91 19.18 1.41
N THR A 51 7.99 20.03 1.85
CA THR A 51 7.26 20.95 0.94
C THR A 51 7.26 22.41 1.39
N ALA A 52 7.55 22.70 2.65
CA ALA A 52 7.50 24.05 3.23
C ALA A 52 8.90 24.52 3.69
N PRO A 53 9.63 25.31 2.86
CA PRO A 53 11.01 25.71 3.15
C PRO A 53 11.24 26.41 4.49
N ALA A 54 10.29 27.23 4.95
CA ALA A 54 10.39 27.92 6.24
C ALA A 54 10.35 26.94 7.41
N ALA A 55 9.39 26.01 7.42
CA ALA A 55 9.29 24.97 8.45
C ALA A 55 10.48 24.01 8.38
N ALA A 56 10.92 23.64 7.18
CA ALA A 56 12.08 22.78 6.97
C ALA A 56 13.40 23.39 7.49
N ALA A 57 13.57 24.71 7.35
CA ALA A 57 14.74 25.43 7.85
C ALA A 57 14.82 25.47 9.39
N GLU A 58 13.66 25.48 10.07
CA GLU A 58 13.57 25.41 11.53
C GLU A 58 13.61 23.96 12.06
N GLY A 59 13.36 22.99 11.18
CA GLY A 59 13.39 21.56 11.49
C GLY A 59 14.79 20.98 11.65
N PRO A 60 14.89 19.70 12.06
CA PRO A 60 16.16 19.03 12.36
C PRO A 60 17.08 18.86 11.15
N HIS A 61 16.55 19.01 9.93
CA HIS A 61 17.33 18.92 8.70
C HIS A 61 17.93 20.26 8.24
N GLY A 62 17.52 21.39 8.82
CA GLY A 62 18.01 22.73 8.45
C GLY A 62 17.66 23.17 7.02
N GLY A 63 16.67 22.54 6.40
CA GLY A 63 16.23 22.80 5.03
C GLY A 63 15.40 21.65 4.46
N VAL A 64 14.83 21.87 3.27
CA VAL A 64 14.01 20.86 2.59
C VAL A 64 14.82 19.59 2.33
N VAL A 65 14.21 18.44 2.60
CA VAL A 65 14.73 17.12 2.24
C VAL A 65 13.70 16.35 1.42
N ALA A 66 14.15 15.36 0.65
CA ALA A 66 13.22 14.46 -0.03
C ALA A 66 12.74 13.36 0.94
N PRO A 67 11.47 12.91 0.84
CA PRO A 67 10.99 11.72 1.52
C PRO A 67 11.91 10.51 1.29
N ALA A 68 12.15 9.71 2.33
CA ALA A 68 13.09 8.58 2.27
C ALA A 68 12.75 7.58 1.16
N ALA A 69 11.45 7.30 0.96
CA ALA A 69 10.97 6.40 -0.09
C ALA A 69 11.22 6.89 -1.53
N MET A 70 11.72 8.12 -1.73
CA MET A 70 12.08 8.64 -3.05
C MET A 70 13.49 8.27 -3.52
N LEU A 71 14.29 7.54 -2.74
CA LEU A 71 15.71 7.27 -3.04
C LEU A 71 15.94 6.80 -4.50
N ASN A 72 15.18 5.81 -4.98
CA ASN A 72 15.36 5.28 -6.32
C ASN A 72 14.71 6.15 -7.42
N VAL A 73 13.71 6.97 -7.08
CA VAL A 73 12.88 7.74 -8.03
C VAL A 73 13.74 8.62 -8.95
N TRP A 74 14.79 9.22 -8.43
CA TRP A 74 15.69 10.13 -9.16
C TRP A 74 16.44 9.47 -10.32
N THR A 75 16.62 8.15 -10.25
CA THR A 75 17.37 7.36 -11.25
C THR A 75 16.44 6.57 -12.17
N MET A 76 15.12 6.65 -11.94
CA MET A 76 14.12 6.02 -12.79
C MET A 76 14.02 6.73 -14.14
N ALA A 77 13.96 5.92 -15.19
CA ALA A 77 13.77 6.39 -16.55
C ALA A 77 12.49 7.23 -16.70
N GLY A 78 12.49 8.14 -17.67
CA GLY A 78 11.27 8.87 -18.04
C GLY A 78 10.26 7.98 -18.77
N LEU A 79 9.04 8.49 -18.93
CA LEU A 79 8.02 7.86 -19.79
C LEU A 79 8.47 7.90 -21.25
N HIS A 80 8.40 6.76 -21.93
CA HIS A 80 8.68 6.63 -23.36
C HIS A 80 7.47 5.97 -24.01
N LEU A 81 6.77 6.72 -24.86
CA LEU A 81 5.62 6.19 -25.59
C LEU A 81 6.13 5.19 -26.65
N GLY A 82 5.54 3.99 -26.66
CA GLY A 82 6.01 2.87 -27.50
C GLY A 82 6.93 1.87 -26.80
N GLY A 83 7.17 2.05 -25.49
CA GLY A 83 7.87 1.08 -24.64
C GLY A 83 9.03 1.70 -23.86
N PRO A 84 9.54 1.02 -22.82
CA PRO A 84 10.65 1.51 -22.04
C PRO A 84 11.90 1.71 -22.91
N PRO A 85 12.79 2.66 -22.57
CA PRO A 85 14.02 2.87 -23.31
C PRO A 85 14.87 1.59 -23.31
N PRO A 86 15.67 1.35 -24.37
CA PRO A 86 16.55 0.20 -24.42
C PRO A 86 17.42 0.14 -23.16
N ARG A 87 17.45 -1.00 -22.50
CA ARG A 87 18.33 -1.21 -21.35
C ARG A 87 19.78 -1.31 -21.82
N ASP A 88 20.73 -0.82 -21.04
CA ASP A 88 22.16 -0.97 -21.34
C ASP A 88 22.49 -2.47 -21.42
N PRO A 89 22.97 -2.99 -22.57
CA PRO A 89 23.30 -4.40 -22.71
C PRO A 89 24.43 -4.85 -21.77
N ASN A 90 25.22 -3.90 -21.24
CA ASN A 90 26.26 -4.18 -20.26
C ASN A 90 25.73 -4.31 -18.82
N GLU A 91 24.44 -4.04 -18.58
CA GLU A 91 23.86 -4.28 -17.27
C GLU A 91 23.74 -5.79 -16.98
N PRO A 92 24.35 -6.28 -15.88
CA PRO A 92 24.38 -7.71 -15.56
C PRO A 92 22.99 -8.37 -15.50
N ARG A 93 21.98 -7.64 -15.01
CA ARG A 93 20.60 -8.13 -14.95
C ARG A 93 19.95 -8.31 -16.32
N VAL A 94 20.33 -7.52 -17.32
CA VAL A 94 19.71 -7.53 -18.66
C VAL A 94 20.00 -8.85 -19.36
N GLY A 95 21.26 -9.29 -19.34
CA GLY A 95 21.66 -10.57 -19.91
C GLY A 95 20.98 -11.76 -19.23
N VAL A 96 20.80 -11.71 -17.91
CA VAL A 96 20.05 -12.73 -17.15
C VAL A 96 18.57 -12.74 -17.55
N TYR A 97 17.93 -11.57 -17.62
CA TYR A 97 16.52 -11.47 -18.01
C TYR A 97 16.28 -11.98 -19.43
N GLN A 98 17.13 -11.62 -20.40
CA GLN A 98 17.02 -12.09 -21.78
C GLN A 98 17.14 -13.62 -21.88
N ARG A 99 18.04 -14.23 -21.11
CA ARG A 99 18.18 -15.70 -21.08
C ARG A 99 16.97 -16.38 -20.44
N LEU A 100 16.43 -15.81 -19.38
CA LEU A 100 15.19 -16.28 -18.75
C LEU A 100 14.00 -16.16 -19.71
N ASP A 101 13.89 -15.04 -20.42
CA ASP A 101 12.87 -14.82 -21.45
C ASP A 101 12.97 -15.85 -22.57
N ALA A 102 14.18 -16.08 -23.10
CA ALA A 102 14.43 -17.07 -24.14
C ALA A 102 14.15 -18.51 -23.68
N ALA A 103 14.26 -18.78 -22.38
CA ALA A 103 13.90 -20.06 -21.75
C ALA A 103 12.40 -20.17 -21.43
N GLY A 104 11.59 -19.16 -21.75
CA GLY A 104 10.13 -19.17 -21.57
C GLY A 104 9.62 -18.51 -20.29
N PHE A 105 10.50 -18.05 -19.39
CA PHE A 105 10.14 -17.36 -18.14
C PHE A 105 9.84 -15.87 -18.38
N SER A 106 8.89 -15.57 -19.26
CA SER A 106 8.62 -14.22 -19.76
C SER A 106 7.84 -13.34 -18.80
N SER A 107 7.04 -13.92 -17.89
CA SER A 107 6.27 -13.15 -16.90
C SER A 107 7.20 -12.61 -15.81
N VAL A 108 6.85 -11.45 -15.25
CA VAL A 108 7.65 -10.77 -14.22
C VAL A 108 6.76 -10.18 -13.14
N VAL A 109 7.21 -10.28 -11.89
CA VAL A 109 6.61 -9.58 -10.75
C VAL A 109 7.71 -9.17 -9.78
N ALA A 110 7.60 -7.98 -9.19
CA ALA A 110 8.46 -7.57 -8.08
C ALA A 110 7.97 -8.21 -6.79
N THR A 111 8.87 -8.80 -6.01
CA THR A 111 8.52 -9.48 -4.75
C THR A 111 9.10 -8.81 -3.53
N ASN A 112 10.26 -8.13 -3.64
CA ASN A 112 10.89 -7.45 -2.51
C ASN A 112 11.51 -6.12 -2.92
N SER A 113 11.48 -5.17 -1.98
CA SER A 113 12.19 -3.90 -2.05
C SER A 113 12.73 -3.57 -0.66
N ASP A 114 14.05 -3.60 -0.50
CA ASP A 114 14.72 -3.19 0.72
C ASP A 114 15.51 -1.92 0.45
N LEU A 115 15.01 -0.78 0.94
CA LEU A 115 15.68 0.52 0.88
C LEU A 115 16.52 0.71 2.14
N TYR A 116 17.75 1.17 1.98
CA TYR A 116 18.67 1.52 3.05
C TYR A 116 19.14 2.96 2.85
N PHE A 117 19.19 3.74 3.93
CA PHE A 117 19.46 5.17 3.89
C PHE A 117 20.70 5.49 4.72
N ASP A 118 21.69 6.13 4.10
CA ASP A 118 22.88 6.64 4.79
C ASP A 118 22.66 8.09 5.25
N ARG A 119 21.87 8.86 4.48
CA ARG A 119 21.42 10.23 4.81
C ARG A 119 20.16 10.60 4.02
N CYS A 120 19.48 11.66 4.45
CA CYS A 120 18.41 12.27 3.67
C CYS A 120 18.98 12.93 2.39
N LEU A 121 18.20 12.87 1.31
CA LEU A 121 18.49 13.59 0.07
C LEU A 121 18.04 15.04 0.19
N ARG A 122 18.82 15.96 -0.36
CA ARG A 122 18.55 17.41 -0.34
C ARG A 122 18.41 17.95 -1.76
N PRO A 123 17.58 18.98 -1.99
CA PRO A 123 17.59 19.71 -3.26
C PRO A 123 19.01 20.09 -3.69
N GLY A 124 19.38 19.75 -4.92
CA GLY A 124 20.72 19.93 -5.48
C GLY A 124 21.60 18.68 -5.49
N ASP A 125 21.29 17.63 -4.70
CA ASP A 125 21.98 16.35 -4.81
C ASP A 125 21.78 15.77 -6.21
N LEU A 126 22.87 15.41 -6.90
CA LEU A 126 22.82 14.73 -8.19
C LEU A 126 23.30 13.29 -8.01
N LEU A 127 22.37 12.35 -8.11
CA LEU A 127 22.66 10.95 -7.82
C LEU A 127 23.32 10.24 -8.99
N THR A 128 24.19 9.29 -8.68
CA THR A 128 24.66 8.26 -9.60
C THR A 128 24.34 6.89 -9.01
N ASP A 129 23.65 6.05 -9.77
CA ASP A 129 23.34 4.68 -9.37
C ASP A 129 24.25 3.66 -10.07
N THR A 130 24.61 2.60 -9.35
CA THR A 130 25.28 1.43 -9.92
C THR A 130 24.55 0.19 -9.48
N THR A 131 24.09 -0.62 -10.43
CA THR A 131 23.34 -1.85 -10.16
C THR A 131 24.25 -3.08 -10.22
N ARG A 132 24.26 -3.88 -9.16
CA ARG A 132 24.96 -5.16 -9.05
C ARG A 132 23.96 -6.32 -9.03
N LEU A 133 24.28 -7.41 -9.72
CA LEU A 133 23.52 -8.66 -9.60
C LEU A 133 23.98 -9.42 -8.35
N LEU A 134 23.08 -9.63 -7.39
CA LEU A 134 23.41 -10.29 -6.12
C LEU A 134 23.16 -11.79 -6.14
N ASP A 135 22.06 -12.23 -6.74
CA ASP A 135 21.65 -13.63 -6.70
C ASP A 135 20.70 -13.98 -7.86
N VAL A 136 20.77 -15.24 -8.28
CA VAL A 136 19.76 -15.90 -9.11
C VAL A 136 19.42 -17.22 -8.42
N SER A 137 18.16 -17.37 -8.02
CA SER A 137 17.74 -18.58 -7.31
C SER A 137 17.71 -19.79 -8.23
N GLU A 138 17.72 -20.98 -7.63
CA GLU A 138 17.22 -22.17 -8.30
C GLU A 138 15.76 -21.98 -8.74
N GLU A 139 15.28 -22.88 -9.60
CA GLU A 139 13.89 -22.89 -10.05
C GLU A 139 12.98 -23.13 -8.83
N LYS A 140 11.95 -22.29 -8.69
CA LYS A 140 10.98 -22.38 -7.61
C LYS A 140 9.56 -22.32 -8.17
N THR A 141 8.71 -23.18 -7.65
CA THR A 141 7.26 -23.13 -7.92
C THR A 141 6.58 -22.30 -6.86
N THR A 142 5.82 -21.30 -7.31
CA THR A 142 5.01 -20.40 -6.48
C THR A 142 3.54 -20.50 -6.92
N ARG A 143 2.63 -19.80 -6.23
CA ARG A 143 1.23 -19.67 -6.70
C ARG A 143 1.11 -18.99 -8.07
N LEU A 144 2.05 -18.11 -8.41
CA LEU A 144 2.05 -17.39 -9.70
C LEU A 144 2.58 -18.25 -10.85
N GLY A 145 3.30 -19.33 -10.53
CA GLY A 145 3.96 -20.20 -11.51
C GLY A 145 5.37 -20.57 -11.09
N THR A 146 6.06 -21.26 -12.00
CA THR A 146 7.41 -21.77 -11.80
C THR A 146 8.43 -20.84 -12.46
N GLY A 147 9.50 -20.51 -11.74
CA GLY A 147 10.48 -19.54 -12.23
C GLY A 147 11.69 -19.33 -11.34
N HIS A 148 12.45 -18.28 -11.63
CA HIS A 148 13.67 -17.91 -10.92
C HIS A 148 13.53 -16.53 -10.31
N PHE A 149 13.96 -16.41 -9.06
CA PHE A 149 14.13 -15.10 -8.46
C PHE A 149 15.46 -14.51 -8.87
N VAL A 150 15.45 -13.22 -9.19
CA VAL A 150 16.66 -12.45 -9.50
C VAL A 150 16.72 -11.29 -8.52
N THR A 151 17.83 -11.21 -7.77
CA THR A 151 18.06 -10.17 -6.77
C THR A 151 19.16 -9.24 -7.24
N THR A 152 18.88 -7.94 -7.25
CA THR A 152 19.85 -6.89 -7.59
C THR A 152 20.00 -5.90 -6.45
N GLU A 153 21.11 -5.18 -6.43
CA GLU A 153 21.35 -4.07 -5.50
C GLU A 153 21.78 -2.85 -6.29
N ALA A 154 21.03 -1.76 -6.17
CA ALA A 154 21.44 -0.46 -6.65
C ALA A 154 22.07 0.32 -5.50
N SER A 155 23.32 0.74 -5.64
CA SER A 155 23.98 1.67 -4.72
C SER A 155 23.91 3.09 -5.28
N TYR A 156 23.61 4.06 -4.43
CA TYR A 156 23.49 5.47 -4.82
C TYR A 156 24.59 6.30 -4.15
N ILE A 157 25.25 7.12 -4.96
CA ILE A 157 26.21 8.13 -4.52
C ILE A 157 25.80 9.51 -5.02
N ASP A 158 26.22 10.57 -4.33
CA ASP A 158 26.06 11.94 -4.81
C ASP A 158 27.17 12.37 -5.78
N GLN A 159 27.11 13.62 -6.25
CA GLN A 159 28.07 14.22 -7.17
C GLN A 159 29.50 14.29 -6.63
N LEU A 160 29.70 14.15 -5.31
CA LEU A 160 31.02 14.12 -4.67
C LEU A 160 31.49 12.67 -4.40
N GLY A 161 30.74 11.67 -4.85
CA GLY A 161 31.06 10.26 -4.68
C GLY A 161 30.74 9.72 -3.29
N ARG A 162 29.95 10.44 -2.48
CA ARG A 162 29.60 9.99 -1.12
C ARG A 162 28.35 9.10 -1.17
N PRO A 163 28.29 8.00 -0.41
CA PRO A 163 27.10 7.17 -0.30
C PRO A 163 25.90 7.96 0.22
N VAL A 164 24.73 7.72 -0.37
CA VAL A 164 23.45 8.25 0.14
C VAL A 164 22.48 7.14 0.54
N GLY A 165 22.65 5.94 -0.02
CA GLY A 165 21.85 4.78 0.32
C GLY A 165 21.97 3.66 -0.71
N SER A 166 21.17 2.61 -0.54
CA SER A 166 21.07 1.50 -1.48
C SER A 166 19.67 0.91 -1.52
N MET A 167 19.39 0.15 -2.59
CA MET A 167 18.13 -0.57 -2.77
C MET A 167 18.43 -1.99 -3.20
N ARG A 168 18.07 -2.98 -2.38
CA ARG A 168 17.99 -4.36 -2.81
C ARG A 168 16.60 -4.61 -3.38
N PHE A 169 16.55 -5.15 -4.59
CA PHE A 169 15.31 -5.42 -5.30
C PHE A 169 15.27 -6.85 -5.78
N ARG A 170 14.14 -7.52 -5.59
CA ARG A 170 13.96 -8.90 -6.01
C ARG A 170 12.74 -9.02 -6.89
N ILE A 171 12.92 -9.65 -8.05
CA ILE A 171 11.83 -10.01 -8.95
C ILE A 171 11.74 -11.53 -9.08
N LEU A 172 10.57 -12.03 -9.46
CA LEU A 172 10.38 -13.37 -9.96
C LEU A 172 10.14 -13.28 -11.48
N LYS A 173 11.01 -13.97 -12.25
CA LYS A 173 10.77 -14.27 -13.67
C LYS A 173 10.19 -15.66 -13.76
N TYR A 174 9.00 -15.81 -14.31
CA TYR A 174 8.26 -17.07 -14.23
C TYR A 174 7.46 -17.36 -15.50
N THR A 175 7.09 -18.63 -15.63
CA THR A 175 6.10 -19.10 -16.59
C THR A 175 4.79 -19.29 -15.84
N LYS A 176 3.71 -18.74 -16.38
CA LYS A 176 2.37 -18.97 -15.83
C LYS A 176 2.02 -20.46 -15.88
N PRO A 177 1.23 -20.98 -14.93
CA PRO A 177 0.71 -22.35 -15.03
C PRO A 177 0.00 -22.54 -16.37
N ALA A 178 0.18 -23.71 -17.00
CA ALA A 178 -0.66 -24.08 -18.13
C ALA A 178 -2.11 -24.20 -17.63
N PRO A 179 -3.10 -23.74 -18.42
CA PRO A 179 -4.48 -24.01 -18.10
C PRO A 179 -4.69 -25.51 -17.95
N ALA A 180 -5.40 -25.94 -16.92
CA ALA A 180 -5.60 -27.37 -16.69
C ALA A 180 -6.31 -28.00 -17.90
N GLU A 181 -5.66 -28.93 -18.61
CA GLU A 181 -6.27 -29.64 -19.75
C GLU A 181 -7.52 -30.39 -19.27
N GLY A 182 -8.70 -29.91 -19.69
CA GLY A 182 -10.00 -30.45 -19.31
C GLY A 182 -10.90 -29.49 -18.54
N SER A 183 -10.48 -28.24 -18.26
CA SER A 183 -11.45 -27.19 -17.99
C SER A 183 -12.05 -26.73 -19.32
N ASP A 184 -13.38 -26.80 -19.44
CA ASP A 184 -14.07 -25.99 -20.43
C ASP A 184 -13.56 -24.55 -20.31
N ALA A 185 -13.40 -23.86 -21.43
CA ALA A 185 -12.90 -22.48 -21.53
C ALA A 185 -13.87 -21.44 -20.93
N ALA A 186 -14.39 -21.72 -19.73
CA ALA A 186 -15.31 -20.93 -18.93
C ALA A 186 -14.91 -20.86 -17.45
N ASP A 187 -13.81 -21.47 -16.99
CA ASP A 187 -13.57 -21.62 -15.53
C ASP A 187 -12.15 -21.30 -15.04
N GLU A 188 -11.39 -20.45 -15.75
CA GLU A 188 -10.18 -19.80 -15.21
C GLU A 188 -10.43 -18.35 -14.73
N SER A 189 -11.70 -17.93 -14.75
CA SER A 189 -12.19 -16.81 -13.93
C SER A 189 -12.63 -17.27 -12.53
N SER A 190 -12.15 -18.41 -12.03
CA SER A 190 -12.41 -18.84 -10.66
C SER A 190 -11.58 -18.03 -9.64
N ALA A 191 -11.58 -16.70 -9.76
CA ALA A 191 -11.82 -15.93 -8.55
C ALA A 191 -13.18 -16.43 -8.08
N ASP A 192 -13.19 -17.37 -7.12
CA ASP A 192 -14.38 -17.97 -6.48
C ASP A 192 -15.58 -17.06 -6.74
N GLU A 193 -16.40 -17.39 -7.74
CA GLU A 193 -17.35 -16.42 -8.31
C GLU A 193 -18.36 -16.17 -7.21
N ARG A 194 -18.06 -15.11 -6.47
CA ARG A 194 -18.46 -15.02 -5.08
C ARG A 194 -19.96 -14.92 -5.10
N LYS A 195 -20.64 -15.95 -4.58
CA LYS A 195 -22.10 -15.99 -4.68
C LYS A 195 -22.63 -14.64 -4.18
N PRO A 196 -23.44 -13.93 -4.97
CA PRO A 196 -23.85 -12.58 -4.61
C PRO A 196 -24.53 -12.61 -3.24
N ARG A 197 -24.41 -11.52 -2.48
CA ARG A 197 -25.03 -11.44 -1.15
C ARG A 197 -26.54 -11.69 -1.28
N PRO A 198 -27.20 -12.30 -0.28
CA PRO A 198 -28.66 -12.40 -0.30
C PRO A 198 -29.29 -11.02 -0.53
N ARG A 199 -30.19 -10.92 -1.51
CA ARG A 199 -30.85 -9.65 -1.82
C ARG A 199 -31.68 -9.18 -0.62
N PRO A 200 -31.55 -7.92 -0.20
CA PRO A 200 -32.41 -7.37 0.84
C PRO A 200 -33.87 -7.32 0.35
N ARG A 201 -34.81 -7.32 1.30
CA ARG A 201 -36.22 -7.10 0.99
C ARG A 201 -36.49 -5.61 0.92
N PHE A 202 -36.95 -5.15 -0.24
CA PHE A 202 -37.39 -3.78 -0.47
C PHE A 202 -38.88 -3.61 -0.16
N ASN A 203 -39.27 -2.49 0.43
CA ASN A 203 -40.66 -2.04 0.51
C ASN A 203 -40.74 -0.53 0.24
N GLN A 204 -41.96 -0.03 0.01
CA GLN A 204 -42.19 1.37 -0.34
C GLN A 204 -41.77 2.32 0.79
N ASP A 205 -42.02 1.95 2.05
CA ASP A 205 -41.72 2.78 3.24
C ASP A 205 -40.21 2.99 3.47
N GLN A 206 -39.37 2.14 2.88
CA GLN A 206 -37.90 2.22 2.97
C GLN A 206 -37.23 2.57 1.64
N ALA A 207 -37.99 2.88 0.59
CA ALA A 207 -37.45 3.16 -0.74
C ALA A 207 -36.38 4.28 -0.70
N TRP A 208 -36.66 5.35 0.04
CA TRP A 208 -35.74 6.48 0.22
C TRP A 208 -34.38 6.08 0.80
N PHE A 209 -34.32 5.06 1.66
CA PHE A 209 -33.08 4.55 2.26
C PHE A 209 -32.24 3.79 1.23
N TRP A 210 -32.88 2.89 0.49
CA TRP A 210 -32.23 2.08 -0.54
C TRP A 210 -31.77 2.92 -1.74
N GLU A 211 -32.59 3.89 -2.18
CA GLU A 211 -32.20 4.90 -3.16
C GLU A 211 -31.02 5.74 -2.67
N GLY A 212 -30.98 6.04 -1.37
CA GLY A 212 -29.83 6.70 -0.73
C GLY A 212 -28.57 5.87 -0.87
N LEU A 213 -28.61 4.58 -0.48
CA LEU A 213 -27.44 3.71 -0.60
C LEU A 213 -26.97 3.57 -2.05
N GLN A 214 -27.87 3.45 -3.02
CA GLN A 214 -27.52 3.42 -4.45
C GLN A 214 -26.88 4.74 -4.92
N ALA A 215 -27.30 5.87 -4.35
CA ALA A 215 -26.68 7.18 -4.54
C ALA A 215 -25.41 7.39 -3.70
N ARG A 216 -24.95 6.37 -2.95
CA ARG A 216 -23.82 6.43 -1.99
C ARG A 216 -24.03 7.46 -0.88
N GLU A 217 -25.27 7.57 -0.41
CA GLU A 217 -25.71 8.39 0.71
C GLU A 217 -26.30 7.50 1.82
N LEU A 218 -25.73 7.53 3.03
CA LEU A 218 -26.37 6.91 4.19
C LEU A 218 -27.42 7.88 4.74
N ARG A 219 -28.67 7.71 4.32
CA ARG A 219 -29.79 8.55 4.77
C ARG A 219 -30.33 8.04 6.11
N ILE A 220 -30.58 8.96 7.05
CA ILE A 220 -31.15 8.69 8.37
C ILE A 220 -32.50 9.38 8.48
N GLN A 221 -33.52 8.66 8.93
CA GLN A 221 -34.88 9.18 9.06
C GLN A 221 -34.90 10.31 10.10
N ARG A 222 -35.59 11.41 9.77
CA ARG A 222 -35.83 12.54 10.65
C ARG A 222 -37.32 12.88 10.70
N PHE A 223 -37.91 12.91 11.89
CA PHE A 223 -39.30 13.38 12.03
C PHE A 223 -39.38 14.90 11.95
N THR A 224 -40.37 15.42 11.22
CA THR A 224 -40.45 16.86 10.89
C THR A 224 -41.00 17.74 12.03
N ASP A 225 -41.61 17.13 13.04
CA ASP A 225 -42.21 17.84 14.18
C ASP A 225 -41.19 18.24 15.25
N ASP A 226 -40.25 17.35 15.56
CA ASP A 226 -39.26 17.53 16.63
C ASP A 226 -37.81 17.42 16.16
N GLY A 227 -37.57 17.09 14.88
CA GLY A 227 -36.24 16.91 14.30
C GLY A 227 -35.51 15.66 14.77
N SER A 228 -36.19 14.74 15.46
CA SER A 228 -35.56 13.54 16.01
C SER A 228 -35.08 12.59 14.90
N LEU A 229 -33.85 12.10 15.07
CA LEU A 229 -33.25 11.11 14.18
C LEU A 229 -33.52 9.70 14.71
N VAL A 230 -33.97 8.80 13.83
CA VAL A 230 -34.36 7.44 14.21
C VAL A 230 -33.76 6.40 13.27
N HIS A 231 -33.17 5.36 13.87
CA HIS A 231 -32.73 4.15 13.20
C HIS A 231 -32.96 2.93 14.12
N PRO A 232 -33.53 1.81 13.65
CA PRO A 232 -34.05 1.58 12.29
C PRO A 232 -35.28 2.47 11.97
N PRO A 233 -35.60 2.69 10.68
CA PRO A 233 -36.75 3.51 10.29
C PRO A 233 -38.06 3.06 10.96
N ALA A 234 -38.85 4.02 11.43
CA ALA A 234 -40.13 3.82 12.11
C ALA A 234 -41.27 4.54 11.37
N ASN A 235 -42.48 3.96 11.41
CA ASN A 235 -43.64 4.54 10.74
C ASN A 235 -44.25 5.75 11.49
N ALA A 236 -43.90 5.93 12.76
CA ALA A 236 -44.34 7.03 13.60
C ALA A 236 -43.23 7.38 14.60
N ASN A 237 -43.13 8.66 14.96
CA ASN A 237 -42.15 9.13 15.93
C ASN A 237 -42.37 8.40 17.27
N PRO A 238 -41.36 7.69 17.82
CA PRO A 238 -41.51 6.95 19.07
C PRO A 238 -41.89 7.80 20.29
N LYS A 239 -41.65 9.12 20.22
CA LYS A 239 -41.93 10.07 21.31
C LYS A 239 -43.26 10.80 21.10
N THR A 240 -43.52 11.30 19.89
CA THR A 240 -44.65 12.19 19.61
C THR A 240 -45.78 11.55 18.79
N GLN A 241 -45.54 10.36 18.22
CA GLN A 241 -46.42 9.66 17.28
C GLN A 241 -46.67 10.42 15.96
N HIS A 242 -45.87 11.45 15.65
CA HIS A 242 -45.93 12.14 14.36
C HIS A 242 -45.62 11.20 13.21
N LEU A 243 -46.33 11.35 12.09
CA LEU A 243 -46.24 10.44 10.94
C LEU A 243 -45.41 11.00 9.80
N GLU A 244 -45.23 12.32 9.71
CA GLU A 244 -44.43 12.91 8.65
C GLU A 244 -42.95 12.93 9.05
N TYR A 245 -42.11 12.51 8.12
CA TYR A 245 -40.66 12.46 8.25
C TYR A 245 -40.01 12.80 6.91
N ASP A 246 -38.78 13.29 6.98
CA ASP A 246 -37.83 13.35 5.87
C ASP A 246 -36.55 12.59 6.26
N TRP A 247 -35.40 12.95 5.68
CA TRP A 247 -34.11 12.38 6.04
C TRP A 247 -32.99 13.40 6.04
N VAL A 248 -31.93 13.06 6.76
CA VAL A 248 -30.62 13.72 6.67
C VAL A 248 -29.61 12.74 6.08
N VAL A 249 -28.60 13.24 5.36
CA VAL A 249 -27.47 12.43 4.92
C VAL A 249 -26.43 12.43 6.03
N ALA A 250 -26.04 11.25 6.51
CA ALA A 250 -25.03 11.11 7.55
C ALA A 250 -23.65 11.56 7.06
N SER A 251 -22.82 12.08 7.96
CA SER A 251 -21.43 12.50 7.67
C SER A 251 -20.55 11.33 7.23
N GLY A 252 -20.95 10.10 7.59
CA GLY A 252 -20.20 8.87 7.36
C GLY A 252 -19.16 8.59 8.45
N LYS A 253 -18.95 9.50 9.41
CA LYS A 253 -18.08 9.29 10.56
C LYS A 253 -18.84 8.61 11.69
N ALA A 254 -18.17 7.70 12.38
CA ALA A 254 -18.77 6.92 13.43
C ALA A 254 -17.74 6.40 14.45
N THR A 255 -18.25 5.79 15.52
CA THR A 255 -17.45 5.03 16.48
C THR A 255 -18.00 3.61 16.65
N LEU A 256 -17.11 2.65 16.91
CA LEU A 256 -17.52 1.29 17.19
C LEU A 256 -18.11 1.18 18.59
N TYR A 257 -19.43 1.08 18.71
CA TYR A 257 -20.10 0.99 20.02
C TYR A 257 -19.96 -0.42 20.63
N SER A 258 -20.18 -1.47 19.83
CA SER A 258 -19.93 -2.86 20.20
C SER A 258 -19.83 -3.73 18.95
N PHE A 259 -19.35 -4.97 19.07
CA PHE A 259 -19.31 -5.91 17.96
C PHE A 259 -19.45 -7.36 18.40
N THR A 260 -19.77 -8.22 17.44
CA THR A 260 -19.65 -9.67 17.55
C THR A 260 -18.95 -10.23 16.32
N VAL A 261 -18.33 -11.39 16.49
CA VAL A 261 -17.56 -12.07 15.43
C VAL A 261 -18.24 -13.39 15.10
N ALA A 262 -18.84 -13.47 13.93
CA ALA A 262 -19.48 -14.67 13.45
C ALA A 262 -18.46 -15.59 12.76
N HIS A 263 -18.31 -16.81 13.27
CA HIS A 263 -17.42 -17.84 12.70
C HIS A 263 -18.18 -18.93 11.92
N TYR A 264 -19.37 -19.33 12.40
CA TYR A 264 -20.20 -20.39 11.84
C TYR A 264 -21.71 -20.12 12.07
N PRO A 265 -22.61 -20.66 11.22
CA PRO A 265 -22.32 -21.37 9.97
C PRO A 265 -21.78 -20.41 8.91
N GLN A 266 -20.92 -20.93 8.04
CA GLN A 266 -20.40 -20.16 6.92
C GLN A 266 -21.35 -20.26 5.73
N VAL A 267 -21.71 -19.12 5.16
CA VAL A 267 -22.46 -19.04 3.90
C VAL A 267 -21.52 -18.51 2.80
N PRO A 268 -21.51 -19.09 1.60
CA PRO A 268 -20.54 -18.73 0.55
C PRO A 268 -20.51 -17.25 0.14
N SER A 269 -21.59 -16.51 0.41
CA SER A 269 -21.71 -15.09 0.04
C SER A 269 -20.96 -14.11 0.96
N PHE A 270 -20.28 -14.59 2.02
CA PHE A 270 -19.64 -13.73 3.03
C PHE A 270 -18.20 -14.18 3.32
N ASP A 271 -17.34 -13.22 3.67
CA ASP A 271 -16.02 -13.52 4.23
C ASP A 271 -16.12 -13.83 5.73
N TYR A 272 -15.27 -14.74 6.19
CA TYR A 272 -15.19 -15.15 7.59
C TYR A 272 -13.76 -15.02 8.14
N PRO A 273 -13.61 -14.69 9.44
CA PRO A 273 -14.66 -14.35 10.40
C PRO A 273 -15.39 -13.04 10.05
N HIS A 274 -16.72 -13.03 10.14
CA HIS A 274 -17.53 -11.87 9.77
C HIS A 274 -17.78 -10.99 10.99
N VAL A 275 -17.26 -9.77 10.97
CA VAL A 275 -17.46 -8.81 12.07
C VAL A 275 -18.77 -8.06 11.84
N VAL A 276 -19.68 -8.16 12.80
CA VAL A 276 -20.93 -7.40 12.84
C VAL A 276 -20.80 -6.35 13.94
N GLY A 277 -20.71 -5.09 13.54
CA GLY A 277 -20.61 -3.95 14.44
C GLY A 277 -21.97 -3.31 14.71
N LEU A 278 -22.19 -2.89 15.95
CA LEU A 278 -23.12 -1.81 16.27
C LEU A 278 -22.32 -0.51 16.25
N VAL A 279 -22.65 0.33 15.28
CA VAL A 279 -21.90 1.55 14.95
C VAL A 279 -22.70 2.76 15.40
N GLU A 280 -22.10 3.64 16.20
CA GLU A 280 -22.70 4.91 16.62
C GLU A 280 -22.22 6.03 15.70
N LEU A 281 -23.14 6.57 14.90
CA LEU A 281 -22.84 7.67 13.98
C LEU A 281 -22.66 8.99 14.74
N GLU A 282 -21.95 9.96 14.17
CA GLU A 282 -21.82 11.31 14.75
C GLU A 282 -23.19 11.98 14.99
N GLU A 283 -24.21 11.63 14.20
CA GLU A 283 -25.58 12.11 14.37
C GLU A 283 -26.29 11.54 15.61
N GLY A 284 -25.68 10.57 16.32
CA GLY A 284 -26.16 10.03 17.59
C GLY A 284 -27.10 8.82 17.47
N VAL A 285 -27.36 8.33 16.26
CA VAL A 285 -28.08 7.07 16.03
C VAL A 285 -27.12 5.90 15.89
N ARG A 286 -27.62 4.68 16.16
CA ARG A 286 -26.84 3.45 16.01
C ARG A 286 -27.36 2.61 14.85
N ILE A 287 -26.43 2.06 14.06
CA ILE A 287 -26.72 1.19 12.93
C ILE A 287 -25.94 -0.12 13.05
N VAL A 288 -26.57 -1.24 12.70
CA VAL A 288 -25.87 -2.52 12.55
C VAL A 288 -25.24 -2.56 11.17
N SER A 289 -23.94 -2.85 11.12
CA SER A 289 -23.18 -2.84 9.87
C SER A 289 -22.00 -3.80 9.93
N PRO A 290 -21.59 -4.41 8.80
CA PRO A 290 -20.29 -5.08 8.71
C PRO A 290 -19.17 -4.10 9.03
N ILE A 291 -18.17 -4.56 9.79
CA ILE A 291 -16.87 -3.90 9.91
C ILE A 291 -15.87 -4.65 9.01
N VAL A 292 -15.27 -3.93 8.08
CA VAL A 292 -14.36 -4.49 7.05
C VAL A 292 -12.99 -3.83 7.12
N GLY A 293 -12.03 -4.38 6.38
CA GLY A 293 -10.68 -3.81 6.31
C GLY A 293 -9.88 -3.97 7.61
N CYS A 294 -10.26 -4.87 8.52
CA CYS A 294 -9.46 -5.18 9.70
C CYS A 294 -9.73 -6.61 10.20
N MET A 295 -8.78 -7.14 10.96
CA MET A 295 -8.93 -8.42 11.66
C MET A 295 -9.67 -8.23 12.99
N PRO A 296 -10.40 -9.26 13.48
CA PRO A 296 -11.17 -9.13 14.72
C PRO A 296 -10.34 -8.74 15.97
N ASP A 297 -9.08 -9.16 16.04
CA ASP A 297 -8.14 -8.85 17.14
C ASP A 297 -7.52 -7.44 17.06
N GLN A 298 -7.91 -6.68 16.03
CA GLN A 298 -7.55 -5.27 15.85
C GLN A 298 -8.68 -4.32 16.25
N LEU A 299 -9.86 -4.86 16.59
CA LEU A 299 -11.03 -4.05 16.96
C LEU A 299 -10.98 -3.64 18.42
N GLU A 300 -11.26 -2.36 18.65
CA GLU A 300 -11.37 -1.77 19.98
C GLU A 300 -12.70 -1.01 20.07
N ILE A 301 -13.43 -1.19 21.17
CA ILE A 301 -14.65 -0.41 21.42
C ILE A 301 -14.27 1.08 21.54
N GLY A 302 -15.03 1.93 20.86
CA GLY A 302 -14.77 3.37 20.76
C GLY A 302 -13.84 3.76 19.61
N MET A 303 -13.26 2.79 18.87
CA MET A 303 -12.40 3.13 17.73
C MET A 303 -13.18 3.92 16.66
N PRO A 304 -12.54 4.91 16.02
CA PRO A 304 -13.18 5.69 14.96
C PRO A 304 -13.35 4.84 13.71
N LEU A 305 -14.50 5.00 13.06
CA LEU A 305 -14.90 4.29 11.85
C LEU A 305 -15.35 5.27 10.78
N GLU A 306 -15.15 4.87 9.53
CA GLU A 306 -15.62 5.60 8.34
C GLU A 306 -16.52 4.71 7.49
N LEU A 307 -17.58 5.32 6.97
CA LEU A 307 -18.53 4.72 6.05
C LEU A 307 -17.88 4.44 4.70
N SER A 308 -18.11 3.23 4.21
CA SER A 308 -17.84 2.85 2.82
C SER A 308 -19.03 2.07 2.27
N PHE A 309 -19.02 1.85 0.96
CA PHE A 309 -20.11 1.19 0.25
C PHE A 309 -19.59 -0.01 -0.52
N VAL A 310 -20.39 -1.05 -0.56
CA VAL A 310 -20.13 -2.25 -1.38
C VAL A 310 -21.32 -2.51 -2.29
N ASP A 311 -21.03 -2.61 -3.59
CA ASP A 311 -22.00 -3.02 -4.59
C ASP A 311 -22.04 -4.55 -4.59
N THR A 312 -23.22 -5.10 -4.31
CA THR A 312 -23.45 -6.55 -4.21
C THR A 312 -24.13 -7.13 -5.44
N HIS A 313 -24.81 -6.26 -6.18
CA HIS A 313 -25.48 -6.48 -7.45
C HIS A 313 -25.42 -5.16 -8.23
N GLU A 314 -25.78 -5.20 -9.51
CA GLU A 314 -25.86 -4.00 -10.37
C GLU A 314 -26.75 -2.89 -9.77
N ASP A 315 -27.79 -3.26 -9.03
CA ASP A 315 -28.81 -2.37 -8.46
C ASP A 315 -28.84 -2.34 -6.92
N VAL A 316 -27.88 -2.99 -6.24
CA VAL A 316 -27.88 -3.10 -4.77
C VAL A 316 -26.53 -2.71 -4.17
N THR A 317 -26.51 -1.54 -3.55
CA THR A 317 -25.40 -1.03 -2.74
C THR A 317 -25.73 -1.17 -1.26
N LEU A 318 -24.75 -1.62 -0.46
CA LEU A 318 -24.86 -1.72 1.01
C LEU A 318 -23.85 -0.82 1.69
N HIS A 319 -24.21 -0.31 2.86
CA HIS A 319 -23.25 0.34 3.77
C HIS A 319 -22.38 -0.71 4.48
N GLN A 320 -21.14 -0.32 4.73
CA GLN A 320 -20.20 -1.02 5.61
C GLN A 320 -19.27 0.01 6.25
N PHE A 321 -18.60 -0.33 7.35
CA PHE A 321 -17.65 0.58 7.99
C PHE A 321 -16.25 -0.04 8.03
N HIS A 322 -15.22 0.78 7.96
CA HIS A 322 -13.83 0.36 8.19
C HIS A 322 -13.18 1.28 9.24
N PRO A 323 -12.05 0.88 9.86
CA PRO A 323 -11.28 1.79 10.70
C PRO A 323 -11.01 3.11 9.97
N ALA A 324 -11.26 4.23 10.64
CA ALA A 324 -10.93 5.54 10.09
C ALA A 324 -9.40 5.67 9.91
N ALA A 325 -8.98 6.46 8.92
CA ALA A 325 -7.59 6.86 8.86
C ALA A 325 -7.25 7.73 10.09
N PRO A 326 -6.17 7.44 10.83
CA PRO A 326 -5.81 8.20 12.01
C PRO A 326 -5.31 9.57 11.57
N PRO A 327 -5.55 10.64 12.36
CA PRO A 327 -4.90 11.91 12.11
C PRO A 327 -3.38 11.75 12.25
N ARG A 328 -2.62 12.50 11.45
CA ARG A 328 -1.16 12.60 11.60
C ARG A 328 -0.82 13.17 12.98
N CYS A 329 0.25 12.65 13.56
CA CYS A 329 0.90 13.15 14.75
C CYS A 329 1.58 14.49 14.46
N GLU A 330 0.99 15.59 14.96
CA GLU A 330 1.53 16.94 14.74
C GLU A 330 2.75 17.24 15.64
N LYS A 331 2.94 16.47 16.71
CA LYS A 331 4.07 16.62 17.62
C LYS A 331 4.89 15.34 17.60
N SER A 332 6.09 15.42 17.01
CA SER A 332 7.05 14.33 16.93
C SER A 332 7.24 13.61 18.27
N LEU A 333 7.08 12.28 18.24
CA LEU A 333 7.42 11.40 19.35
C LEU A 333 8.93 11.43 19.58
N SER A 334 9.35 11.33 20.83
CA SER A 334 10.73 11.11 21.21
C SER A 334 10.98 9.61 21.50
N ALA A 335 12.26 9.22 21.58
CA ALA A 335 12.64 7.87 21.97
C ALA A 335 12.11 7.46 23.37
N ALA A 336 11.77 8.43 24.24
CA ALA A 336 11.21 8.16 25.57
C ALA A 336 9.70 7.89 25.55
N ASP A 337 9.00 8.25 24.47
CA ASP A 337 7.55 8.11 24.35
C ASP A 337 7.12 6.72 23.84
N VAL A 338 8.08 5.87 23.48
CA VAL A 338 7.83 4.61 22.76
C VAL A 338 8.47 3.42 23.46
N SER A 339 7.73 2.30 23.51
CA SER A 339 8.16 1.03 24.05
C SER A 339 7.97 -0.12 23.05
N THR A 340 8.75 -1.18 23.19
CA THR A 340 8.53 -2.43 22.45
C THR A 340 7.13 -2.96 22.73
N GLY A 341 6.39 -3.30 21.68
CA GLY A 341 5.01 -3.78 21.73
C GLY A 341 3.97 -2.70 21.43
N ASP A 342 4.34 -1.42 21.41
CA ASP A 342 3.42 -0.33 21.08
C ASP A 342 2.85 -0.53 19.67
N ARG A 343 1.52 -0.53 19.57
CA ARG A 343 0.79 -0.71 18.31
C ARG A 343 0.68 0.63 17.60
N LEU A 344 0.98 0.62 16.30
CA LEU A 344 0.68 1.74 15.43
C LEU A 344 -0.83 1.76 15.13
N PRO A 345 -1.44 2.94 14.92
CA PRO A 345 -2.85 3.03 14.58
C PRO A 345 -3.12 2.35 13.23
N LEU A 346 -4.28 1.68 13.14
CA LEU A 346 -4.75 1.13 11.87
C LEU A 346 -4.94 2.27 10.87
N CYS A 347 -4.49 2.09 9.63
CA CYS A 347 -4.69 3.09 8.58
C CYS A 347 -5.29 2.41 7.35
N ALA A 348 -6.59 2.62 7.13
CA ALA A 348 -7.29 2.17 5.95
C ALA A 348 -6.98 3.08 4.76
N ILE A 349 -6.66 2.48 3.62
CA ILE A 349 -6.27 3.17 2.39
C ILE A 349 -7.18 2.67 1.27
N SER A 350 -8.05 3.57 0.80
CA SER A 350 -8.90 3.31 -0.35
C SER A 350 -8.07 3.22 -1.63
N LEU A 351 -8.10 2.06 -2.28
CA LEU A 351 -7.36 1.82 -3.52
C LEU A 351 -8.20 2.32 -4.68
N THR A 352 -7.98 3.56 -5.10
CA THR A 352 -8.66 4.15 -6.25
C THR A 352 -7.78 4.06 -7.50
N PRO A 353 -8.36 4.11 -8.72
CA PRO A 353 -7.56 4.29 -9.93
C PRO A 353 -6.68 5.54 -9.84
N SER A 354 -7.22 6.64 -9.29
CA SER A 354 -6.48 7.89 -9.11
C SER A 354 -5.25 7.71 -8.23
N LEU A 355 -5.36 7.00 -7.11
CA LEU A 355 -4.21 6.67 -6.25
C LEU A 355 -3.18 5.86 -7.04
N ILE A 356 -3.58 4.73 -7.64
CA ILE A 356 -2.66 3.82 -8.33
C ILE A 356 -1.93 4.52 -9.48
N VAL A 357 -2.65 5.28 -10.31
CA VAL A 357 -2.08 5.96 -11.48
C VAL A 357 -1.20 7.13 -11.07
N SER A 358 -1.67 7.98 -10.16
CA SER A 358 -0.92 9.18 -9.76
C SER A 358 0.40 8.80 -9.07
N THR A 359 0.39 7.78 -8.21
CA THR A 359 1.58 7.34 -7.50
C THR A 359 2.54 6.55 -8.39
N ALA A 360 2.04 5.81 -9.39
CA ALA A 360 2.90 5.21 -10.42
C ALA A 360 3.66 6.29 -11.22
N ILE A 361 2.99 7.38 -11.60
CA ILE A 361 3.61 8.52 -12.29
C ILE A 361 4.62 9.23 -11.36
N ALA A 362 4.25 9.50 -10.12
CA ALA A 362 5.10 10.17 -9.14
C ALA A 362 6.36 9.37 -8.78
N THR A 363 6.23 8.04 -8.70
CA THR A 363 7.35 7.12 -8.49
C THR A 363 8.13 6.82 -9.77
N ARG A 364 7.65 7.35 -10.92
CA ARG A 364 8.22 7.19 -12.27
C ARG A 364 8.27 5.74 -12.74
N ASP A 365 7.37 4.92 -12.21
CA ASP A 365 7.20 3.55 -12.66
C ASP A 365 6.19 3.50 -13.80
N PHE A 366 6.72 3.73 -15.01
CA PHE A 366 5.92 3.76 -16.23
C PHE A 366 5.68 2.38 -16.83
N GLN A 367 5.70 1.30 -16.04
CA GLN A 367 5.17 0.02 -16.51
C GLN A 367 3.66 0.17 -16.77
N GLU A 368 3.23 -0.20 -17.98
CA GLU A 368 1.87 0.02 -18.49
C GLU A 368 0.80 -0.58 -17.58
N VAL A 369 1.09 -1.70 -16.91
CA VAL A 369 0.16 -2.40 -16.01
C VAL A 369 -0.34 -1.57 -14.81
N HIS A 370 0.28 -0.42 -14.55
CA HIS A 370 -0.12 0.48 -13.46
C HIS A 370 -1.04 1.63 -13.93
N HIS A 371 -1.18 1.84 -15.24
CA HIS A 371 -1.93 2.98 -15.77
C HIS A 371 -2.70 2.70 -17.07
N ASP A 372 -2.52 1.53 -17.68
CA ASP A 372 -3.28 1.03 -18.83
C ASP A 372 -3.98 -0.26 -18.44
N LYS A 373 -5.31 -0.17 -18.25
CA LYS A 373 -6.17 -1.30 -17.90
C LYS A 373 -6.21 -2.37 -18.99
N ALA A 374 -6.22 -1.97 -20.27
CA ALA A 374 -6.28 -2.91 -21.37
C ALA A 374 -4.98 -3.72 -21.47
N GLU A 375 -3.84 -3.08 -21.23
CA GLU A 375 -2.55 -3.77 -21.17
C GLU A 375 -2.44 -4.69 -19.94
N ALA A 376 -2.88 -4.23 -18.77
CA ALA A 376 -2.94 -5.06 -17.56
C ALA A 376 -3.76 -6.34 -17.80
N GLN A 377 -4.93 -6.21 -18.44
CA GLN A 377 -5.79 -7.33 -18.82
C GLN A 377 -5.17 -8.25 -19.87
N ARG A 378 -4.50 -7.69 -20.88
CA ARG A 378 -3.73 -8.48 -21.85
C ARG A 378 -2.64 -9.31 -21.20
N ARG A 379 -2.06 -8.82 -20.10
CA ARG A 379 -1.08 -9.52 -19.26
C ARG A 379 -1.72 -10.39 -18.19
N GLY A 380 -3.04 -10.57 -18.20
CA GLY A 380 -3.79 -11.49 -17.33
C GLY A 380 -4.08 -10.95 -15.93
N SER A 381 -4.01 -9.64 -15.72
CA SER A 381 -4.47 -8.98 -14.49
C SER A 381 -5.92 -8.50 -14.68
N PRO A 382 -6.83 -8.62 -13.69
CA PRO A 382 -8.22 -8.17 -13.83
C PRO A 382 -8.34 -6.65 -14.07
N ASP A 383 -7.42 -5.87 -13.49
CA ASP A 383 -7.34 -4.41 -13.62
C ASP A 383 -5.88 -3.93 -13.50
N ILE A 384 -5.65 -2.62 -13.58
CA ILE A 384 -4.39 -2.00 -13.14
C ILE A 384 -4.14 -2.33 -11.67
N PHE A 385 -2.88 -2.44 -11.27
CA PHE A 385 -2.54 -2.72 -9.87
C PHE A 385 -1.45 -1.80 -9.35
N MET A 386 -1.45 -1.60 -8.03
CA MET A 386 -0.49 -0.74 -7.34
C MET A 386 0.93 -1.28 -7.47
N ASN A 387 1.89 -0.42 -7.83
CA ASN A 387 3.29 -0.79 -7.91
C ASN A 387 3.97 -0.79 -6.52
N ILE A 388 5.08 -1.53 -6.42
CA ILE A 388 5.83 -1.69 -5.16
C ILE A 388 6.41 -0.36 -4.62
N LEU A 389 6.72 0.60 -5.50
CA LEU A 389 7.26 1.89 -5.07
C LEU A 389 6.19 2.75 -4.38
N THR A 390 4.93 2.63 -4.79
CA THR A 390 3.81 3.20 -4.04
C THR A 390 3.70 2.57 -2.66
N THR A 391 3.85 1.25 -2.56
CA THR A 391 3.84 0.55 -1.27
C THR A 391 4.92 1.08 -0.32
N ASN A 392 6.15 1.32 -0.80
CA ASN A 392 7.21 1.95 0.01
C ASN A 392 6.79 3.33 0.51
N GLY A 393 6.23 4.17 -0.36
CA GLY A 393 5.76 5.52 -0.01
C GLY A 393 4.65 5.49 1.03
N VAL A 394 3.66 4.61 0.85
CA VAL A 394 2.56 4.41 1.80
C VAL A 394 3.05 3.95 3.17
N VAL A 395 4.00 3.01 3.21
CA VAL A 395 4.62 2.53 4.46
C VAL A 395 5.36 3.67 5.15
N ALA A 396 6.18 4.42 4.41
CA ALA A 396 6.93 5.55 4.96
C ALA A 396 5.99 6.62 5.53
N ARG A 397 4.96 7.00 4.77
CA ARG A 397 3.94 7.98 5.20
C ARG A 397 3.23 7.51 6.44
N TRP A 398 2.71 6.28 6.48
CA TRP A 398 1.97 5.77 7.63
C TRP A 398 2.83 5.71 8.92
N ILE A 399 4.09 5.29 8.82
CA ILE A 399 5.01 5.32 9.96
C ILE A 399 5.34 6.76 10.36
N GLY A 400 5.55 7.65 9.38
CA GLY A 400 5.79 9.07 9.60
C GLY A 400 4.60 9.78 10.26
N ASP A 401 3.38 9.48 9.85
CA ASP A 401 2.16 10.02 10.43
C ASP A 401 1.99 9.59 11.88
N TRP A 402 2.44 8.40 12.26
CA TRP A 402 2.44 7.96 13.66
C TRP A 402 3.57 8.60 14.47
N ALA A 403 4.78 8.63 13.93
CA ALA A 403 5.98 9.09 14.63
C ALA A 403 6.08 10.63 14.74
N GLY A 404 5.50 11.34 13.77
CA GLY A 404 5.63 12.78 13.58
C GLY A 404 6.83 13.19 12.71
N ASP A 405 6.95 14.50 12.46
CA ASP A 405 7.73 15.05 11.35
C ASP A 405 9.26 14.83 11.46
N ASP A 406 9.79 14.66 12.67
CA ASP A 406 11.23 14.57 12.95
C ASP A 406 11.79 13.15 12.79
N VAL A 407 10.96 12.17 12.45
CA VAL A 407 11.41 10.78 12.28
C VAL A 407 12.43 10.66 11.15
N VAL A 408 13.45 9.84 11.36
CA VAL A 408 14.43 9.51 10.31
C VAL A 408 14.43 8.01 10.05
N PHE A 409 14.34 7.63 8.78
CA PHE A 409 14.40 6.23 8.36
C PHE A 409 15.85 5.80 8.13
N ARG A 410 16.20 4.62 8.64
CA ARG A 410 17.46 3.91 8.33
C ARG A 410 17.25 2.86 7.24
N ASN A 411 16.09 2.20 7.25
CA ASN A 411 15.66 1.35 6.14
C ASN A 411 14.15 1.16 6.10
N ILE A 412 13.66 0.72 4.94
CA ILE A 412 12.30 0.21 4.73
C ILE A 412 12.44 -1.09 3.92
N LYS A 413 12.01 -2.21 4.49
CA LYS A 413 12.14 -3.54 3.89
C LYS A 413 10.76 -4.14 3.69
N ILE A 414 10.37 -4.32 2.43
CA ILE A 414 9.04 -4.84 2.10
C ILE A 414 9.10 -6.10 1.25
N SER A 415 8.16 -6.99 1.52
CA SER A 415 7.82 -8.14 0.69
C SER A 415 6.37 -8.01 0.23
N LEU A 416 6.15 -8.17 -1.07
CA LEU A 416 4.80 -8.16 -1.65
C LEU A 416 4.18 -9.56 -1.65
N GLY A 417 2.87 -9.59 -1.43
CA GLY A 417 2.02 -10.77 -1.53
C GLY A 417 0.85 -10.52 -2.49
N ALA A 418 -0.33 -10.30 -1.92
CA ALA A 418 -1.55 -10.05 -2.68
C ALA A 418 -1.47 -8.75 -3.50
N PRO A 419 -1.96 -8.70 -4.75
CA PRO A 419 -2.02 -7.46 -5.51
C PRO A 419 -3.08 -6.50 -4.94
N ASN A 420 -2.84 -5.19 -5.04
CA ASN A 420 -3.81 -4.15 -4.72
C ASN A 420 -4.50 -3.67 -6.01
N TYR A 421 -5.82 -3.78 -6.07
CA TYR A 421 -6.66 -3.38 -7.20
C TYR A 421 -7.56 -2.19 -6.86
N PRO A 422 -7.98 -1.41 -7.87
CA PRO A 422 -9.03 -0.41 -7.71
C PRO A 422 -10.31 -0.97 -7.07
N GLY A 423 -10.92 -0.20 -6.17
CA GLY A 423 -12.18 -0.53 -5.50
C GLY A 423 -12.03 -1.30 -4.18
N ASP A 424 -10.82 -1.78 -3.87
CA ASP A 424 -10.52 -2.45 -2.60
C ASP A 424 -9.96 -1.46 -1.55
N ILE A 425 -9.83 -1.92 -0.30
CA ILE A 425 -9.21 -1.17 0.80
C ILE A 425 -8.02 -1.98 1.31
N MET A 426 -6.85 -1.35 1.37
CA MET A 426 -5.71 -1.90 2.10
C MET A 426 -5.60 -1.23 3.46
N THR A 427 -5.56 -2.02 4.54
CA THR A 427 -5.35 -1.50 5.89
C THR A 427 -3.96 -1.85 6.40
N MET A 428 -3.20 -0.81 6.75
CA MET A 428 -1.91 -0.91 7.42
C MET A 428 -2.10 -1.16 8.90
N SER A 429 -1.27 -2.03 9.45
CA SER A 429 -1.19 -2.34 10.88
C SER A 429 0.22 -2.79 11.24
N GLY A 430 0.62 -2.60 12.49
CA GLY A 430 1.94 -3.00 12.95
C GLY A 430 2.23 -2.58 14.39
N ALA A 431 3.43 -2.88 14.84
CA ALA A 431 3.90 -2.54 16.18
C ALA A 431 5.41 -2.38 16.20
N VAL A 432 5.92 -1.68 17.21
CA VAL A 432 7.34 -1.62 17.53
C VAL A 432 7.78 -3.00 18.01
N SER A 433 8.55 -3.71 17.19
CA SER A 433 8.97 -5.08 17.48
C SER A 433 10.27 -5.15 18.29
N GLU A 434 11.13 -4.15 18.17
CA GLU A 434 12.43 -4.10 18.82
C GLU A 434 12.91 -2.65 18.98
N ILE A 435 13.68 -2.39 20.03
CA ILE A 435 14.42 -1.14 20.24
C ILE A 435 15.87 -1.51 20.55
N ALA A 436 16.79 -1.08 19.69
CA ALA A 436 18.22 -1.36 19.84
C ALA A 436 18.89 -0.40 20.84
N ASP A 437 20.11 -0.73 21.29
CA ASP A 437 20.88 0.05 22.27
C ASP A 437 21.20 1.48 21.82
N ASP A 438 21.28 1.74 20.51
CA ASP A 438 21.48 3.09 19.96
C ASP A 438 20.17 3.90 19.84
N GLY A 439 19.04 3.30 20.20
CA GLY A 439 17.70 3.87 20.08
C GLY A 439 17.09 3.76 18.68
N THR A 440 17.62 2.89 17.81
CA THR A 440 16.91 2.48 16.59
C THR A 440 15.67 1.67 16.95
N LEU A 441 14.51 2.06 16.43
CA LEU A 441 13.24 1.35 16.58
C LEU A 441 12.97 0.53 15.32
N THR A 442 12.72 -0.76 15.48
CA THR A 442 12.23 -1.63 14.41
C THR A 442 10.71 -1.71 14.48
N VAL A 443 10.03 -1.25 13.44
CA VAL A 443 8.57 -1.35 13.30
C VAL A 443 8.26 -2.53 12.36
N GLY A 444 7.60 -3.56 12.88
CA GLY A 444 7.07 -4.67 12.07
C GLY A 444 5.66 -4.35 11.60
N PHE A 445 5.37 -4.57 10.32
CA PHE A 445 4.08 -4.18 9.74
C PHE A 445 3.53 -5.15 8.69
N VAL A 446 2.22 -5.06 8.49
CA VAL A 446 1.46 -5.71 7.43
C VAL A 446 0.38 -4.77 6.89
N GLY A 447 0.26 -4.72 5.56
CA GLY A 447 -0.88 -4.13 4.86
C GLY A 447 -1.74 -5.24 4.26
N ARG A 448 -3.01 -5.33 4.66
CA ARG A 448 -3.94 -6.37 4.18
C ARG A 448 -5.08 -5.76 3.39
N ASN A 449 -5.46 -6.42 2.31
CA ASN A 449 -6.63 -6.10 1.49
C ASN A 449 -7.60 -7.29 1.46
N SER A 450 -8.64 -7.24 0.63
CA SER A 450 -9.63 -8.33 0.54
C SER A 450 -9.06 -9.66 0.03
N VAL A 451 -7.95 -9.63 -0.71
CA VAL A 451 -7.29 -10.81 -1.29
C VAL A 451 -6.29 -11.44 -0.30
N GLY A 452 -5.64 -10.63 0.54
CA GLY A 452 -4.70 -11.11 1.55
C GLY A 452 -3.72 -10.04 2.02
N ALA A 453 -2.56 -10.48 2.53
CA ALA A 453 -1.47 -9.56 2.88
C ALA A 453 -0.83 -9.03 1.59
N HIS A 454 -1.07 -7.76 1.27
CA HIS A 454 -0.43 -7.07 0.15
C HIS A 454 1.05 -6.85 0.43
N VAL A 455 1.35 -6.36 1.63
CA VAL A 455 2.73 -6.06 2.05
C VAL A 455 2.97 -6.59 3.45
N THR A 456 4.16 -7.17 3.66
CA THR A 456 4.72 -7.47 4.99
C THR A 456 6.14 -6.96 5.04
N GLY A 457 6.58 -6.44 6.18
CA GLY A 457 7.91 -5.87 6.25
C GLY A 457 8.33 -5.37 7.62
N THR A 458 9.51 -4.78 7.63
CA THR A 458 10.04 -4.02 8.77
C THR A 458 10.61 -2.70 8.28
N ALA A 459 10.57 -1.68 9.12
CA ALA A 459 11.29 -0.44 8.91
C ALA A 459 12.06 -0.09 10.18
N ASP A 460 13.32 0.29 10.00
CA ASP A 460 14.14 0.77 11.10
C ASP A 460 14.11 2.30 11.05
N ILE A 461 13.63 2.90 12.13
CA ILE A 461 13.50 4.35 12.28
C ILE A 461 14.28 4.83 13.51
N ALA A 462 14.57 6.11 13.56
CA ALA A 462 15.13 6.77 14.72
C ALA A 462 14.30 8.01 15.07
N LEU A 463 14.03 8.19 16.36
CA LEU A 463 13.25 9.30 16.90
C LEU A 463 14.15 10.28 17.66
N PRO A 464 13.76 11.57 17.76
CA PRO A 464 14.41 12.56 18.60
C PRO A 464 14.80 12.02 19.99
N GLY A 465 16.00 12.37 20.44
CA GLY A 465 16.54 11.94 21.73
C GLY A 465 17.29 10.59 21.71
N SER A 466 17.28 9.86 20.60
CA SER A 466 18.12 8.67 20.41
C SER A 466 19.51 9.02 19.84
N ARG A 467 20.51 8.16 20.09
CA ARG A 467 21.83 8.27 19.45
C ARG A 467 21.72 8.06 17.94
N ALA A 468 20.93 7.07 17.52
CA ALA A 468 20.71 6.76 16.11
C ALA A 468 20.16 7.96 15.32
N HIS A 469 19.27 8.76 15.92
CA HIS A 469 18.71 9.97 15.29
C HIS A 469 19.78 11.04 15.10
N ALA A 470 20.56 11.33 16.14
CA ALA A 470 21.67 12.28 16.07
C ALA A 470 22.71 11.88 15.01
N ASP A 471 23.04 10.59 14.93
CA ASP A 471 24.00 10.06 13.95
C ASP A 471 23.50 10.25 12.50
N MET A 472 22.20 10.00 12.26
CA MET A 472 21.59 10.18 10.93
C MET A 472 21.55 11.65 10.50
N LEU A 473 21.24 12.58 11.42
CA LEU A 473 21.28 14.01 11.12
C LEU A 473 22.71 14.48 10.82
N ALA A 474 23.69 14.05 11.62
CA ALA A 474 25.09 14.40 11.42
C ALA A 474 25.69 13.82 10.12
N ALA A 475 25.15 12.71 9.60
CA ALA A 475 25.51 12.19 8.29
C ALA A 475 25.00 13.10 7.15
N GLY A 476 23.86 13.75 7.35
CA GLY A 476 23.26 14.70 6.39
C GLY A 476 23.87 16.11 6.37
N GLU A 477 24.63 16.51 7.40
CA GLU A 477 25.36 17.79 7.46
C GLU A 477 26.77 17.72 6.87
N ARG A 478 27.37 16.51 6.85
CA ARG A 478 28.67 16.25 6.21
C ARG A 478 28.55 16.10 4.69
N ALA A 479 27.34 16.31 4.16
CA ALA A 479 26.93 16.22 2.77
C ALA A 479 26.87 17.61 2.12
#